data_AF-A0A9W8B1H8-F1
#
_entry.id   AF-A0A9W8B1H8-F1
#
_cell.length_a   1.000
_cell.length_b   1.000
_cell.length_c   1.000
_cell.angle_alpha   90.00
_cell.angle_beta   90.00
_cell.angle_gamma   90.00
#
_symmetry.space_group_name_H-M   'P 1'
#
loop_
_entity.id
_entity.type
_entity.pdbx_description
1 polymer ?
#
loop_
_entity_poly.entity_id
_entity_poly.type
_entity_poly.pdbx_seq_one_letter_code
_entity_poly.pdbx_strand_id
1 'polypeptide(L)'
;MQALDLDFHLALSNATAPDAAHRVPFMVNVRNQLLEPLEQYAEYHHQSPYTKVIFLDSTYFCAHSILSLLATADTQQADLACGLNFSDAEGALQFSDTWTARDIAGRAFDQDPADLVSDAQGRQRLEAQLPFQVQACWNGLAVLDAAFFYDAHNTTFRVNRKDECVGPETLLLAQDLAREGLDRFVVDPTVRVTNSAATWELLQAHGTLLPPAVGNTTALPTEVAYVEGSAEVYCAPVDVAAPGSQNKNGTWVSWA
;
A
#
# COMPACT_ATOMS: atom_id res chain seq x y z
N MET A 1 31.06 -14.80 3.15
CA MET A 1 29.92 -14.27 2.38
C MET A 1 30.50 -13.39 1.31
N GLN A 2 30.41 -13.83 0.06
CA GLN A 2 30.75 -13.03 -1.09
C GLN A 2 29.68 -11.94 -1.16
N ALA A 3 30.06 -10.70 -0.84
CA ALA A 3 29.14 -9.58 -0.85
C ALA A 3 28.55 -9.49 -2.26
N LEU A 4 27.22 -9.55 -2.36
CA LEU A 4 26.54 -8.91 -3.47
C LEU A 4 27.05 -7.47 -3.43
N ASP A 5 27.57 -6.94 -4.54
CA ASP A 5 28.11 -5.58 -4.68
C ASP A 5 26.98 -4.55 -4.54
N LEU A 6 26.40 -4.52 -3.34
CA LEU A 6 25.22 -3.78 -2.94
C LEU A 6 25.64 -2.86 -1.81
N ASP A 7 25.43 -1.56 -2.01
CA ASP A 7 25.45 -0.60 -0.91
C ASP A 7 24.30 -0.93 0.03
N PHE A 8 24.62 -1.18 1.30
CA PHE A 8 23.61 -1.47 2.32
C PHE A 8 23.86 -0.59 3.54
N HIS A 9 22.76 -0.08 4.10
CA HIS A 9 22.74 0.68 5.33
C HIS A 9 21.89 -0.09 6.34
N LEU A 10 22.45 -0.36 7.52
CA LEU A 10 21.75 -1.06 8.59
C LEU A 10 21.52 -0.11 9.75
N ALA A 11 20.26 0.28 9.97
CA ALA A 11 19.83 1.03 11.15
C ALA A 11 19.20 0.05 12.15
N LEU A 12 19.83 -0.13 13.31
CA LEU A 12 19.31 -0.95 14.41
C LEU A 12 18.86 -0.05 15.56
N SER A 13 17.70 -0.36 16.14
CA SER A 13 17.19 0.34 17.32
C SER A 13 16.77 -0.66 18.40
N ASN A 14 17.10 -0.34 19.65
CA ASN A 14 16.61 -1.07 20.82
C ASN A 14 15.29 -0.50 21.36
N ALA A 15 14.66 0.42 20.62
CA ALA A 15 13.37 0.97 21.00
C ALA A 15 12.32 -0.14 21.02
N THR A 16 11.55 -0.20 22.11
CA THR A 16 10.42 -1.13 22.22
C THR A 16 9.23 -0.53 21.48
N ALA A 17 8.57 -1.34 20.65
CA ALA A 17 7.34 -0.93 20.00
C ALA A 17 6.32 -0.46 21.05
N PRO A 18 5.75 0.74 20.91
CA PRO A 18 4.84 1.27 21.90
C PRO A 18 3.47 0.59 21.83
N ASP A 19 2.58 0.94 22.77
CA ASP A 19 1.17 0.56 22.68
C ASP A 19 0.49 1.11 21.40
N ALA A 20 -0.72 0.63 21.12
CA ALA A 20 -1.45 1.00 19.92
C ALA A 20 -1.63 2.53 19.74
N ALA A 21 -1.75 3.27 20.85
CA ALA A 21 -1.98 4.72 20.83
C ALA A 21 -0.77 5.51 20.31
N HIS A 22 0.46 5.01 20.51
CA HIS A 22 1.68 5.68 20.06
C HIS A 22 2.35 4.99 18.86
N ARG A 23 1.67 4.01 18.24
CA ARG A 23 2.20 3.26 17.09
C ARG A 23 2.50 4.16 15.89
N VAL A 24 1.59 5.06 15.52
CA VAL A 24 1.76 5.91 14.32
C VAL A 24 2.94 6.89 14.47
N PRO A 25 3.06 7.69 15.56
CA PRO A 25 4.24 8.53 15.75
C PRO A 25 5.57 7.75 15.75
N PHE A 26 5.57 6.52 16.29
CA PHE A 26 6.74 5.65 16.24
C PHE A 26 7.10 5.23 14.81
N MET A 27 6.12 4.78 14.03
CA MET A 27 6.33 4.37 12.63
C MET A 27 6.78 5.53 11.74
N VAL A 28 6.25 6.74 11.96
CA VAL A 28 6.73 7.97 11.30
C VAL A 28 8.24 8.13 11.49
N ASN A 29 8.71 8.05 12.73
CA ASN A 29 10.13 8.18 13.01
C ASN A 29 10.96 7.06 12.35
N VAL A 30 10.49 5.81 12.44
CA VAL A 30 11.20 4.66 11.83
C VAL A 30 11.30 4.82 10.31
N ARG A 31 10.22 5.17 9.61
CA ARG A 31 10.23 5.24 8.14
C ARG A 31 11.03 6.42 7.61
N ASN A 32 10.98 7.58 8.26
CA ASN A 32 11.83 8.71 7.88
C ASN A 32 13.31 8.37 8.09
N GLN A 33 13.68 7.68 9.18
CA GLN A 33 15.06 7.21 9.37
C GLN A 33 15.51 6.24 8.28
N LEU A 34 14.62 5.40 7.75
CA LEU A 34 14.93 4.48 6.64
C LEU A 34 15.20 5.21 5.32
N LEU A 35 14.73 6.45 5.16
CA LEU A 35 14.94 7.27 3.97
C LEU A 35 16.20 8.14 4.05
N GLU A 36 16.76 8.37 5.23
CA GLU A 36 17.98 9.19 5.41
C GLU A 36 19.14 8.81 4.47
N PRO A 37 19.46 7.51 4.21
CA PRO A 37 20.53 7.17 3.28
C PRO A 37 20.27 7.64 1.85
N LEU A 38 19.01 7.66 1.41
CA LEU A 38 18.61 8.11 0.09
C LEU A 38 18.83 9.63 -0.06
N GLU A 39 18.41 10.39 0.96
CA GLU A 39 18.59 11.84 1.02
C GLU A 39 20.07 12.23 1.10
N GLN A 40 20.83 11.58 1.98
CA GLN A 40 22.27 11.82 2.15
C GLN A 40 23.05 11.50 0.89
N TYR A 41 22.68 10.42 0.18
CA TYR A 41 23.28 10.10 -1.11
C TYR A 41 23.03 11.22 -2.12
N ALA A 42 21.79 11.70 -2.22
CA ALA A 42 21.41 12.74 -3.15
C ALA A 42 22.13 14.07 -2.86
N GLU A 43 22.20 14.47 -1.59
CA GLU A 43 22.91 15.66 -1.15
C GLU A 43 24.40 15.58 -1.46
N TYR A 44 25.05 14.48 -1.06
CA TYR A 44 26.51 14.32 -1.18
C TYR A 44 26.98 14.21 -2.64
N HIS A 45 26.23 13.49 -3.47
CA HIS A 45 26.61 13.27 -4.86
C HIS A 45 25.99 14.27 -5.84
N HIS A 46 25.11 15.17 -5.38
CA HIS A 46 24.31 16.06 -6.22
C HIS A 46 23.61 15.33 -7.38
N GLN A 47 23.14 14.11 -7.12
CA GLN A 47 22.47 13.25 -8.11
C GLN A 47 21.44 12.35 -7.43
N SER A 48 20.37 12.04 -8.17
CA SER A 48 19.26 11.21 -7.72
C SER A 48 19.17 9.97 -8.61
N PRO A 49 20.05 8.95 -8.44
CA PRO A 49 20.19 7.88 -9.42
C PRO A 49 19.15 6.77 -9.23
N TYR A 50 18.54 6.68 -8.05
CA TYR A 50 17.50 5.69 -7.78
C TYR A 50 16.18 6.19 -8.36
N THR A 51 15.47 5.30 -9.05
CA THR A 51 14.19 5.62 -9.71
C THR A 51 13.00 5.04 -8.96
N LYS A 52 13.21 4.04 -8.12
CA LYS A 52 12.18 3.37 -7.34
C LYS A 52 12.64 3.17 -5.90
N VAL A 53 11.72 3.35 -4.96
CA VAL A 53 11.87 2.94 -3.56
C VAL A 53 10.89 1.81 -3.30
N ILE A 54 11.38 0.72 -2.72
CA ILE A 54 10.58 -0.46 -2.39
C ILE A 54 10.50 -0.57 -0.87
N PHE A 55 9.29 -0.50 -0.32
CA PHE A 55 9.05 -0.77 1.08
C PHE A 55 8.57 -2.20 1.28
N LEU A 56 9.26 -2.90 2.17
CA LEU A 56 8.95 -4.25 2.62
C LEU A 56 8.65 -4.17 4.11
N ASP A 57 7.37 -4.31 4.47
CA ASP A 57 7.00 -4.41 5.89
C ASP A 57 7.34 -5.81 6.42
N SER A 58 6.92 -6.13 7.65
CA SER A 58 7.13 -7.43 8.30
C SER A 58 6.27 -8.55 7.69
N THR A 59 6.40 -8.79 6.39
CA THR A 59 5.63 -9.77 5.62
C THR A 59 6.52 -10.83 4.98
N TYR A 60 5.93 -11.98 4.69
CA TYR A 60 6.44 -12.99 3.78
C TYR A 60 6.12 -12.56 2.34
N PHE A 61 7.15 -12.57 1.51
CA PHE A 61 7.11 -12.25 0.09
C PHE A 61 8.12 -13.13 -0.65
N CYS A 62 8.06 -13.14 -1.98
CA CYS A 62 9.06 -13.78 -2.82
C CYS A 62 9.65 -12.79 -3.84
N ALA A 63 10.78 -13.15 -4.44
CA ALA A 63 11.42 -12.31 -5.46
C ALA A 63 10.47 -12.00 -6.65
N HIS A 64 9.62 -12.97 -7.01
CA HIS A 64 8.59 -12.77 -8.04
C HIS A 64 7.58 -11.68 -7.66
N SER A 65 7.17 -11.58 -6.39
CA SER A 65 6.27 -10.52 -5.92
C SER A 65 6.88 -9.13 -6.12
N ILE A 66 8.17 -8.98 -5.79
CA ILE A 66 8.90 -7.70 -5.94
C ILE A 66 9.03 -7.33 -7.41
N LEU A 67 9.49 -8.27 -8.25
CA LEU A 67 9.69 -8.02 -9.69
C LEU A 67 8.38 -7.73 -10.42
N SER A 68 7.30 -8.44 -10.05
CA SER A 68 5.98 -8.20 -10.66
C SER A 68 5.44 -6.84 -10.28
N LEU A 69 5.58 -6.42 -9.01
CA LEU A 69 5.12 -5.11 -8.59
C LEU A 69 5.93 -3.96 -9.21
N LEU A 70 7.25 -4.13 -9.37
CA LEU A 70 8.08 -3.20 -10.15
C LEU A 70 7.59 -3.10 -11.60
N ALA A 71 7.35 -4.23 -12.26
CA ALA A 71 6.84 -4.26 -13.62
C ALA A 71 5.44 -3.60 -13.73
N THR A 72 4.57 -3.80 -12.74
CA THR A 72 3.28 -3.11 -12.64
C THR A 72 3.47 -1.61 -12.46
N ALA A 73 4.37 -1.17 -11.57
CA ALA A 73 4.66 0.25 -11.40
C ALA A 73 5.12 0.91 -12.71
N ASP A 74 6.00 0.25 -13.47
CA ASP A 74 6.50 0.78 -14.74
C ASP A 74 5.43 0.75 -15.85
N THR A 75 4.71 -0.37 -16.00
CA THR A 75 3.69 -0.54 -17.05
C THR A 75 2.51 0.40 -16.85
N GLN A 76 2.09 0.59 -15.60
CA GLN A 76 0.98 1.47 -15.26
C GLN A 76 1.43 2.93 -15.11
N GLN A 77 2.73 3.20 -15.22
CA GLN A 77 3.32 4.50 -14.87
C GLN A 77 2.84 4.99 -13.50
N ALA A 78 2.75 4.07 -12.54
CA ALA A 78 2.18 4.35 -11.24
C ALA A 78 3.14 5.17 -10.38
N ASP A 79 2.56 6.13 -9.67
CA ASP A 79 3.23 6.90 -8.63
C ASP A 79 3.43 6.01 -7.40
N LEU A 80 2.43 5.19 -7.07
CA LEU A 80 2.47 4.18 -6.01
C LEU A 80 1.82 2.89 -6.51
N ALA A 81 2.55 1.77 -6.42
CA ALA A 81 2.02 0.44 -6.68
C ALA A 81 2.12 -0.43 -5.42
N CYS A 82 1.05 -1.13 -5.06
CA CYS A 82 1.03 -2.00 -3.87
C CYS A 82 0.56 -3.42 -4.17
N GLY A 83 1.03 -4.37 -3.36
CA GLY A 83 0.44 -5.71 -3.29
C GLY A 83 -0.80 -5.78 -2.41
N LEU A 84 -1.21 -6.99 -2.05
CA LEU A 84 -2.29 -7.26 -1.11
C LEU A 84 -1.80 -8.12 0.06
N ASN A 85 -2.06 -7.67 1.28
CA ASN A 85 -1.71 -8.40 2.50
C ASN A 85 -2.90 -9.19 3.03
N PHE A 86 -2.71 -10.50 3.22
CA PHE A 86 -3.74 -11.41 3.70
C PHE A 86 -3.37 -12.05 5.04
N SER A 87 -4.41 -12.34 5.82
CA SER A 87 -4.36 -13.16 7.03
C SER A 87 -5.39 -14.27 6.92
N ASP A 88 -5.11 -15.40 7.56
CA ASP A 88 -6.12 -16.42 7.79
C ASP A 88 -7.01 -16.02 8.98
N ALA A 89 -8.31 -15.99 8.75
CA ALA A 89 -9.33 -15.82 9.78
C ALA A 89 -10.33 -16.97 9.66
N GLU A 90 -10.29 -17.89 10.63
CA GLU A 90 -11.19 -19.04 10.72
C GLU A 90 -11.19 -19.96 9.48
N GLY A 91 -10.04 -20.06 8.78
CA GLY A 91 -9.88 -20.90 7.59
C GLY A 91 -10.22 -20.19 6.28
N ALA A 92 -10.47 -18.88 6.31
CA ALA A 92 -10.68 -18.04 5.14
C ALA A 92 -9.58 -16.97 5.05
N LEU A 93 -9.06 -16.76 3.83
CA LEU A 93 -8.16 -15.64 3.56
C LEU A 93 -8.97 -14.34 3.61
N GLN A 94 -8.52 -13.41 4.45
CA GLN A 94 -9.08 -12.07 4.58
C GLN A 94 -7.98 -11.04 4.34
N PHE A 95 -8.34 -9.95 3.67
CA PHE A 95 -7.46 -8.79 3.55
C PHE A 95 -7.29 -8.10 4.91
N SER A 96 -6.03 -7.84 5.30
CA SER A 96 -5.70 -7.45 6.67
C SER A 96 -5.41 -5.96 6.85
N ASP A 97 -5.04 -5.25 5.78
CA ASP A 97 -4.48 -3.88 5.87
C ASP A 97 -5.48 -2.77 5.50
N THR A 98 -6.74 -2.92 5.93
CA THR A 98 -7.86 -1.99 5.65
C THR A 98 -7.58 -0.55 6.06
N TRP A 99 -6.75 -0.31 7.07
CA TRP A 99 -6.45 1.03 7.54
C TRP A 99 -5.60 1.85 6.54
N THR A 100 -4.78 1.17 5.74
CA THR A 100 -3.86 1.78 4.76
C THR A 100 -4.45 1.93 3.37
N ALA A 101 -5.56 1.25 3.08
CA ALA A 101 -6.13 1.16 1.73
C ALA A 101 -7.41 1.99 1.59
N ARG A 102 -7.53 2.71 0.47
CA ARG A 102 -8.77 3.39 0.06
C ARG A 102 -9.04 3.09 -1.41
N ASP A 103 -10.24 2.61 -1.71
CA ASP A 103 -10.67 2.45 -3.09
C ASP A 103 -10.85 3.81 -3.78
N ILE A 104 -11.09 3.81 -5.09
CA ILE A 104 -11.20 5.07 -5.84
C ILE A 104 -12.39 5.93 -5.37
N ALA A 105 -13.41 5.31 -4.78
CA ALA A 105 -14.57 5.98 -4.18
C ALA A 105 -14.31 6.47 -2.73
N GLY A 106 -13.07 6.33 -2.24
CA GLY A 106 -12.63 6.84 -0.94
C GLY A 106 -13.04 5.95 0.23
N ARG A 107 -13.55 4.73 0.00
CA ARG A 107 -13.89 3.79 1.08
C ARG A 107 -12.69 2.93 1.45
N ALA A 108 -12.62 2.50 2.70
CA ALA A 108 -11.69 1.44 3.08
C ALA A 108 -12.01 0.17 2.29
N PHE A 109 -10.97 -0.61 1.98
CA PHE A 109 -11.16 -1.94 1.39
C PHE A 109 -11.95 -2.83 2.36
N ASP A 110 -12.74 -3.75 1.80
CA ASP A 110 -13.38 -4.80 2.60
C ASP A 110 -12.34 -5.87 2.99
N GLN A 111 -12.62 -6.61 4.05
CA GLN A 111 -11.80 -7.77 4.44
C GLN A 111 -12.07 -8.97 3.54
N ASP A 112 -13.28 -9.07 2.96
CA ASP A 112 -13.62 -10.10 2.00
C ASP A 112 -12.89 -9.85 0.66
N PRO A 113 -12.00 -10.74 0.21
CA PRO A 113 -11.29 -10.58 -1.06
C PRO A 113 -12.24 -10.54 -2.28
N ALA A 114 -13.46 -11.07 -2.18
CA ALA A 114 -14.45 -11.04 -3.26
C ALA A 114 -15.12 -9.66 -3.42
N ASP A 115 -15.23 -8.91 -2.32
CA ASP A 115 -15.87 -7.59 -2.28
C ASP A 115 -14.87 -6.49 -1.87
N LEU A 116 -13.58 -6.72 -2.15
CA LEU A 116 -12.44 -5.92 -1.68
C LEU A 116 -12.60 -4.40 -1.93
N VAL A 117 -13.19 -4.01 -3.07
CA VAL A 117 -13.41 -2.61 -3.46
C VAL A 117 -14.87 -2.34 -3.81
N SER A 118 -15.35 -1.13 -3.51
CA SER A 118 -16.76 -0.77 -3.69
C SER A 118 -17.11 -0.30 -5.10
N ASP A 119 -16.11 0.14 -5.87
CA ASP A 119 -16.31 0.65 -7.23
C ASP A 119 -16.39 -0.49 -8.27
N ALA A 120 -17.18 -0.29 -9.32
CA ALA A 120 -17.45 -1.33 -10.30
C ALA A 120 -16.25 -1.65 -11.21
N GLN A 121 -15.42 -0.66 -11.52
CA GLN A 121 -14.27 -0.84 -12.43
C GLN A 121 -13.15 -1.61 -11.73
N GLY A 122 -12.85 -1.25 -10.49
CA GLY A 122 -11.93 -1.95 -9.60
C GLY A 122 -12.36 -3.40 -9.40
N ARG A 123 -13.64 -3.67 -9.12
CA ARG A 123 -14.16 -5.04 -9.02
C ARG A 123 -13.95 -5.85 -10.29
N GLN A 124 -14.34 -5.31 -11.46
CA GLN A 124 -14.15 -6.00 -12.74
C GLN A 124 -12.67 -6.32 -13.02
N ARG A 125 -11.76 -5.40 -12.68
CA ARG A 125 -10.32 -5.60 -12.87
C ARG A 125 -9.74 -6.59 -11.86
N LEU A 126 -10.19 -6.56 -10.61
CA LEU A 126 -9.85 -7.55 -9.58
C LEU A 126 -10.26 -8.97 -10.00
N GLU A 127 -11.48 -9.15 -10.49
CA GLU A 127 -11.99 -10.42 -11.05
C GLU A 127 -11.16 -10.90 -12.26
N ALA A 128 -10.68 -9.95 -13.07
CA ALA A 128 -9.80 -10.22 -14.20
C ALA A 128 -8.31 -10.39 -13.82
N GLN A 129 -7.96 -10.28 -12.53
CA GLN A 129 -6.57 -10.30 -12.04
C GLN A 129 -5.69 -9.21 -12.70
N LEU A 130 -6.26 -8.04 -12.96
CA LEU A 130 -5.58 -6.88 -13.52
C LEU A 130 -5.36 -5.80 -12.45
N PRO A 131 -4.27 -5.01 -12.54
CA PRO A 131 -4.05 -3.89 -11.63
C PRO A 131 -5.21 -2.91 -11.66
N PHE A 132 -5.62 -2.34 -10.53
CA PHE A 132 -6.76 -1.41 -10.45
C PHE A 132 -6.39 -0.13 -9.70
N GLN A 133 -7.02 0.99 -10.08
CA GLN A 133 -6.76 2.30 -9.47
C GLN A 133 -7.35 2.39 -8.07
N VAL A 134 -6.66 3.09 -7.17
CA VAL A 134 -7.05 3.30 -5.77
C VAL A 134 -6.74 4.74 -5.36
N GLN A 135 -7.28 5.20 -4.22
CA GLN A 135 -6.86 6.47 -3.60
C GLN A 135 -5.70 6.32 -2.63
N ALA A 136 -5.52 5.13 -2.05
CA ALA A 136 -4.38 4.83 -1.19
C ALA A 136 -4.14 3.32 -1.11
N CYS A 137 -2.88 2.93 -0.97
CA CYS A 137 -2.48 1.57 -0.68
C CYS A 137 -1.12 1.55 0.04
N TRP A 138 -0.78 0.41 0.66
CA TRP A 138 0.57 0.15 1.18
C TRP A 138 0.79 -1.36 1.33
N ASN A 139 -0.13 -1.99 2.07
CA ASN A 139 -0.46 -3.42 2.02
C ASN A 139 0.74 -4.37 2.07
N GLY A 140 1.73 -4.02 2.89
CA GLY A 140 2.88 -4.86 3.22
C GLY A 140 4.04 -4.86 2.21
N LEU A 141 3.76 -4.51 0.95
CA LEU A 141 4.73 -4.37 -0.12
C LEU A 141 4.30 -3.23 -1.05
N ALA A 142 5.11 -2.16 -1.08
CA ALA A 142 4.83 -0.96 -1.86
C ALA A 142 6.05 -0.55 -2.68
N VAL A 143 5.81 -0.09 -3.91
CA VAL A 143 6.80 0.50 -4.82
C VAL A 143 6.38 1.93 -5.09
N LEU A 144 7.29 2.87 -4.84
CA LEU A 144 7.09 4.30 -5.08
C LEU A 144 8.11 4.80 -6.09
N ASP A 145 7.77 5.87 -6.81
CA ASP A 145 8.78 6.67 -7.50
C ASP A 145 9.74 7.31 -6.46
N ALA A 146 11.04 7.11 -6.66
CA ALA A 146 12.03 7.67 -5.75
C ALA A 146 12.07 9.21 -5.80
N ALA A 147 11.58 9.82 -6.89
CA ALA A 147 11.48 11.28 -7.04
C ALA A 147 10.73 11.96 -5.89
N PHE A 148 9.80 11.27 -5.23
CA PHE A 148 9.01 11.81 -4.13
C PHE A 148 9.83 12.14 -2.89
N PHE A 149 10.95 11.44 -2.72
CA PHE A 149 11.83 11.59 -1.57
C PHE A 149 13.04 12.49 -1.89
N TYR A 150 13.10 13.06 -3.09
CA TYR A 150 14.12 14.03 -3.49
C TYR A 150 13.58 15.47 -3.41
N ASP A 151 14.51 16.44 -3.52
CA ASP A 151 14.34 17.88 -3.26
C ASP A 151 13.10 18.56 -3.89
N ALA A 152 12.54 18.02 -4.98
CA ALA A 152 11.38 18.60 -5.64
C ALA A 152 10.08 18.46 -4.83
N HIS A 153 9.97 17.39 -4.05
CA HIS A 153 8.77 17.05 -3.27
C HIS A 153 9.07 17.02 -1.77
N ASN A 154 10.23 16.47 -1.38
CA ASN A 154 10.68 16.33 0.01
C ASN A 154 9.59 15.73 0.93
N THR A 155 8.90 14.71 0.42
CA THR A 155 7.76 14.11 1.09
C THR A 155 8.24 13.25 2.26
N THR A 156 7.74 13.53 3.46
CA THR A 156 8.09 12.80 4.69
C THR A 156 6.86 12.13 5.29
N PHE A 157 7.08 11.00 5.96
CA PHE A 157 6.03 10.40 6.78
C PHE A 157 5.69 11.32 7.94
N ARG A 158 4.40 11.41 8.29
CA ARG A 158 3.89 12.27 9.36
C ARG A 158 2.66 11.71 10.03
N VAL A 159 2.28 12.35 11.14
CA VAL A 159 0.98 12.16 11.78
C VAL A 159 -0.08 13.05 11.12
N ASN A 160 -1.36 12.77 11.41
CA ASN A 160 -2.47 13.52 10.83
C ASN A 160 -2.46 14.99 11.30
N ARG A 161 -2.91 15.89 10.42
CA ARG A 161 -3.23 17.29 10.76
C ARG A 161 -4.60 17.34 11.44
N LYS A 162 -4.94 18.51 12.01
CA LYS A 162 -6.16 18.69 12.81
C LYS A 162 -7.46 18.31 12.09
N ASP A 163 -7.52 18.56 10.79
CA ASP A 163 -8.72 18.38 9.96
C ASP A 163 -8.63 17.17 9.02
N GLU A 164 -7.63 16.30 9.23
CA GLU A 164 -7.43 15.08 8.45
C GLU A 164 -7.93 13.83 9.19
N CYS A 165 -8.12 12.75 8.44
CA CYS A 165 -8.40 11.46 9.04
C CYS A 165 -7.25 11.02 9.95
N VAL A 166 -7.58 10.52 11.13
CA VAL A 166 -6.61 9.80 11.97
C VAL A 166 -6.32 8.46 11.29
N GLY A 167 -5.13 8.34 10.72
CA GLY A 167 -4.73 7.21 9.89
C GLY A 167 -3.28 6.80 10.11
N PRO A 168 -2.87 5.68 9.49
CA PRO A 168 -1.47 5.29 9.46
C PRO A 168 -0.67 6.30 8.63
N GLU A 169 0.61 6.41 8.92
CA GLU A 169 1.52 7.32 8.23
C GLU A 169 1.59 7.06 6.71
N THR A 170 1.31 5.83 6.28
CA THR A 170 1.28 5.42 4.87
C THR A 170 0.04 5.90 4.13
N LEU A 171 -1.11 5.98 4.82
CA LEU A 171 -2.33 6.60 4.27
C LEU A 171 -2.11 8.11 4.08
N LEU A 172 -1.47 8.75 5.07
CA LEU A 172 -1.17 10.17 5.03
C LEU A 172 -0.11 10.52 3.98
N LEU A 173 0.84 9.62 3.72
CA LEU A 173 1.77 9.74 2.60
C LEU A 173 1.02 9.76 1.26
N ALA A 174 0.12 8.80 1.03
CA ALA A 174 -0.70 8.78 -0.19
C ALA A 174 -1.55 10.06 -0.34
N GLN A 175 -2.06 10.57 0.76
CA GLN A 175 -2.79 11.85 0.79
C GLN A 175 -1.91 13.03 0.38
N ASP A 176 -0.68 13.12 0.89
CA ASP A 176 0.23 14.21 0.53
C ASP A 176 0.69 14.12 -0.93
N LEU A 177 0.98 12.92 -1.44
CA LEU A 177 1.28 12.71 -2.86
C LEU A 177 0.11 13.17 -3.75
N ALA A 178 -1.12 12.79 -3.40
CA ALA A 178 -2.31 13.21 -4.14
C ALA A 178 -2.49 14.74 -4.17
N ARG A 179 -2.16 15.45 -3.08
CA ARG A 179 -2.19 16.93 -3.02
C ARG A 179 -1.19 17.60 -3.95
N GLU A 180 -0.12 16.89 -4.31
CA GLU A 180 0.88 17.35 -5.26
C GLU A 180 0.56 16.92 -6.71
N GLY A 181 -0.60 16.29 -6.93
CA GLY A 181 -1.02 15.78 -8.23
C GLY A 181 -0.33 14.46 -8.63
N LEU A 182 0.24 13.76 -7.65
CA LEU A 182 0.85 12.44 -7.80
C LEU A 182 -0.13 11.39 -7.26
N ASP A 183 -1.18 11.08 -8.01
CA ASP A 183 -2.33 10.27 -7.57
C ASP A 183 -2.57 9.03 -8.43
N ARG A 184 -1.59 8.64 -9.28
CA ARG A 184 -1.67 7.41 -10.08
C ARG A 184 -1.30 6.21 -9.23
N PHE A 185 -2.22 5.82 -8.35
CA PHE A 185 -2.01 4.71 -7.45
C PHE A 185 -2.72 3.45 -7.94
N VAL A 186 -2.02 2.32 -7.88
CA VAL A 186 -2.56 1.03 -8.32
C VAL A 186 -2.27 -0.07 -7.31
N VAL A 187 -3.18 -1.03 -7.25
CA VAL A 187 -2.96 -2.30 -6.57
C VAL A 187 -2.84 -3.39 -7.61
N ASP A 188 -1.81 -4.23 -7.48
CA ASP A 188 -1.65 -5.46 -8.26
C ASP A 188 -2.25 -6.65 -7.47
N PRO A 189 -3.41 -7.19 -7.89
CA PRO A 189 -4.05 -8.28 -7.15
C PRO A 189 -3.29 -9.62 -7.23
N THR A 190 -2.31 -9.73 -8.13
CA THR A 190 -1.48 -10.95 -8.27
C THR A 190 -0.32 -10.97 -7.27
N VAL A 191 0.08 -9.80 -6.76
CA VAL A 191 1.14 -9.62 -5.78
C VAL A 191 0.55 -9.75 -4.38
N ARG A 192 0.82 -10.89 -3.73
CA ARG A 192 0.20 -11.26 -2.46
C ARG A 192 1.26 -11.49 -1.40
N VAL A 193 1.05 -10.93 -0.21
CA VAL A 193 1.94 -11.02 0.95
C VAL A 193 1.14 -11.36 2.20
N THR A 194 1.83 -11.73 3.28
CA THR A 194 1.19 -12.05 4.56
C THR A 194 2.16 -11.88 5.71
N ASN A 195 1.70 -11.60 6.93
CA ASN A 195 2.54 -11.57 8.12
C ASN A 195 2.70 -12.95 8.79
N SER A 196 2.10 -14.02 8.25
CA SER A 196 2.07 -15.35 8.88
C SER A 196 2.66 -16.42 7.98
N ALA A 197 3.60 -17.22 8.50
CA ALA A 197 4.15 -18.37 7.80
C ALA A 197 3.07 -19.39 7.41
N ALA A 198 2.06 -19.60 8.26
CA ALA A 198 0.97 -20.53 7.98
C ALA A 198 0.08 -20.01 6.83
N THR A 199 -0.24 -18.72 6.84
CA THR A 199 -1.00 -18.08 5.76
C THR A 199 -0.20 -18.04 4.46
N TRP A 200 1.14 -17.96 4.55
CA TRP A 200 2.01 -17.98 3.38
C TRP A 200 1.89 -19.31 2.64
N GLU A 201 1.93 -20.44 3.35
CA GLU A 201 1.72 -21.76 2.74
C GLU A 201 0.34 -21.86 2.06
N LEU A 202 -0.71 -21.27 2.65
CA LEU A 202 -2.03 -21.19 2.04
C LEU A 202 -1.99 -20.35 0.75
N LEU A 203 -1.43 -19.15 0.78
CA LEU A 203 -1.31 -18.28 -0.40
C LEU A 203 -0.55 -18.96 -1.55
N GLN A 204 0.48 -19.74 -1.23
CA GLN A 204 1.26 -20.49 -2.23
C GLN A 204 0.46 -21.67 -2.82
N ALA A 205 -0.42 -22.29 -2.03
CA ALA A 205 -1.32 -23.34 -2.50
C ALA A 205 -2.49 -22.80 -3.35
N HIS A 206 -2.95 -21.58 -3.08
CA HIS A 206 -4.03 -20.92 -3.80
C HIS A 206 -3.49 -20.10 -4.99
N GLY A 207 -3.64 -20.59 -6.22
CA GLY A 207 -3.11 -19.94 -7.42
C GLY A 207 -3.70 -18.56 -7.75
N THR A 208 -4.95 -18.28 -7.36
CA THR A 208 -5.65 -16.99 -7.58
C THR A 208 -6.53 -16.65 -6.38
N LEU A 209 -6.80 -15.36 -6.15
CA LEU A 209 -7.67 -14.88 -5.05
C LEU A 209 -9.15 -15.13 -5.34
N LEU A 210 -9.54 -14.99 -6.61
CA LEU A 210 -10.90 -15.20 -7.09
C LEU A 210 -10.87 -16.24 -8.20
N PRO A 211 -11.88 -17.14 -8.27
CA PRO A 211 -12.04 -17.99 -9.42
C PRO A 211 -12.16 -17.12 -10.68
N PRO A 212 -11.64 -17.56 -11.84
CA PRO A 212 -11.77 -16.82 -13.09
C PRO A 212 -13.23 -16.47 -13.35
N ALA A 213 -13.50 -15.22 -13.77
CA ALA A 213 -14.84 -14.76 -14.08
C ALA A 213 -15.55 -15.75 -15.02
N VAL A 214 -16.70 -16.29 -14.59
CA VAL A 214 -17.49 -17.25 -15.38
C VAL A 214 -18.38 -16.45 -16.34
N GLY A 215 -17.92 -16.20 -17.56
CA GLY A 215 -18.72 -15.53 -18.60
C GLY A 215 -17.93 -15.06 -19.82
N ASN A 216 -18.63 -14.55 -20.83
CA ASN A 216 -18.02 -13.84 -21.97
C ASN A 216 -17.53 -12.46 -21.48
N THR A 217 -16.40 -12.43 -20.78
CA THR A 217 -15.73 -11.17 -20.41
C THR A 217 -15.10 -10.59 -21.66
N THR A 218 -15.54 -9.40 -22.07
CA THR A 218 -14.76 -8.57 -22.98
C THR A 218 -13.39 -8.36 -22.35
N ALA A 219 -12.32 -8.66 -23.09
CA ALA A 219 -10.96 -8.51 -22.57
C ALA A 219 -10.74 -7.05 -22.14
N LEU A 220 -10.49 -6.84 -20.85
CA LEU A 220 -10.17 -5.52 -20.31
C LEU A 220 -8.73 -5.14 -20.71
N PRO A 221 -8.45 -3.86 -20.99
CA PRO A 221 -7.08 -3.40 -21.21
C PRO A 221 -6.20 -3.64 -19.99
N THR A 222 -4.94 -4.04 -20.20
CA THR A 222 -3.97 -4.23 -19.11
C THR A 222 -3.68 -2.92 -18.39
N GLU A 223 -3.55 -1.83 -19.14
CA GLU A 223 -3.32 -0.48 -18.59
C GLU A 223 -4.57 0.07 -17.90
N VAL A 224 -4.36 0.73 -16.77
CA VAL A 224 -5.39 1.44 -16.02
C VAL A 224 -5.64 2.79 -16.69
N ALA A 225 -6.90 3.03 -17.06
CA ALA A 225 -7.34 4.38 -17.42
C ALA A 225 -7.61 5.16 -16.13
N TYR A 226 -6.67 5.99 -15.71
CA TYR A 226 -6.76 6.78 -14.49
C TYR A 226 -7.93 7.78 -14.56
N VAL A 227 -8.69 7.85 -13.47
CA VAL A 227 -9.80 8.79 -13.25
C VAL A 227 -9.56 9.59 -11.98
N GLU A 228 -10.25 10.73 -11.85
CA GLU A 228 -10.26 11.50 -10.61
C GLU A 228 -10.92 10.67 -9.49
N GLY A 229 -10.24 10.55 -8.36
CA GLY A 229 -10.79 9.91 -7.16
C GLY A 229 -11.89 10.75 -6.50
N SER A 230 -12.58 10.16 -5.53
CA SER A 230 -13.51 10.93 -4.68
C SER A 230 -12.76 12.06 -3.95
N ALA A 231 -13.34 13.27 -3.96
CA ALA A 231 -12.80 14.42 -3.24
C ALA A 231 -12.75 14.21 -1.71
N GLU A 232 -13.50 13.23 -1.20
CA GLU A 232 -13.51 12.84 0.20
C GLU A 232 -13.17 11.36 0.36
N VAL A 233 -12.55 11.01 1.49
CA VAL A 233 -12.38 9.63 1.95
C VAL A 233 -13.15 9.36 3.24
N TYR A 234 -13.60 8.13 3.39
CA TYR A 234 -14.25 7.66 4.59
C TYR A 234 -13.20 7.42 5.70
N CYS A 235 -13.39 8.12 6.81
CA CYS A 235 -12.58 8.02 8.00
C CYS A 235 -13.35 7.31 9.11
N ALA A 236 -12.90 6.13 9.51
CA ALA A 236 -13.45 5.38 10.64
C ALA A 236 -12.47 5.41 11.83
N PRO A 237 -12.96 5.42 13.10
CA PRO A 237 -12.10 5.40 14.29
C PRO A 237 -11.16 4.19 14.34
N VAL A 238 -10.01 4.31 15.00
CA VAL A 238 -8.97 3.26 15.03
C VAL A 238 -9.41 1.97 15.74
N ASP A 239 -10.39 2.04 16.65
CA ASP A 239 -10.87 0.91 17.45
C ASP A 239 -11.79 -0.08 16.70
N VAL A 240 -12.12 0.17 15.42
CA VAL A 240 -12.99 -0.74 14.64
C VAL A 240 -12.27 -1.94 14.00
N ALA A 241 -10.94 -2.03 14.08
CA ALA A 241 -10.17 -3.14 13.51
C ALA A 241 -10.12 -4.41 14.39
N ALA A 242 -10.69 -4.40 15.59
CA ALA A 242 -10.86 -5.60 16.41
C ALA A 242 -12.10 -6.40 15.94
N PRO A 243 -12.01 -7.74 15.77
CA PRO A 243 -13.17 -8.57 15.48
C PRO A 243 -14.27 -8.35 16.53
N GLY A 244 -15.44 -7.87 16.11
CA GLY A 244 -16.60 -7.63 16.98
C GLY A 244 -16.81 -6.21 17.51
N SER A 245 -16.08 -5.21 17.03
CA SER A 245 -16.30 -3.80 17.41
C SER A 245 -17.58 -3.20 16.76
N GLN A 246 -18.44 -2.59 17.59
CA GLN A 246 -19.78 -2.12 17.18
C GLN A 246 -19.90 -0.59 16.95
N ASN A 247 -18.82 0.15 16.70
CA ASN A 247 -18.90 1.60 16.47
C ASN A 247 -18.61 1.99 15.01
N LYS A 248 -19.66 1.95 14.18
CA LYS A 248 -19.62 2.10 12.71
C LYS A 248 -19.72 3.53 12.17
N ASN A 249 -19.88 4.55 13.01
CA ASN A 249 -20.08 5.93 12.55
C ASN A 249 -18.74 6.60 12.23
N GLY A 250 -18.22 6.34 11.04
CA GLY A 250 -17.17 7.14 10.43
C GLY A 250 -17.73 8.40 9.77
N THR A 251 -16.83 9.26 9.30
CA THR A 251 -17.14 10.54 8.65
C THR A 251 -16.35 10.67 7.37
N TRP A 252 -16.94 11.31 6.37
CA TRP A 252 -16.21 11.72 5.17
C TRP A 252 -15.36 12.96 5.49
N VAL A 253 -14.13 12.96 5.01
CA VAL A 253 -13.17 14.07 5.17
C VAL A 253 -12.49 14.35 3.84
N SER A 254 -12.09 15.61 3.62
CA SER A 254 -11.38 16.03 2.40
C SER A 254 -10.11 15.18 2.19
N TRP A 255 -9.92 14.68 0.97
CA TRP A 255 -8.75 13.89 0.60
C TRP A 255 -7.57 14.77 0.23
N ALA A 256 -7.68 15.52 -0.87
CA ALA A 256 -6.67 16.48 -1.30
C ALA A 256 -7.03 17.89 -0.80
#